data_AF-A0A2R4MZL6-F1
#
_entry.id   AF-A0A2R4MZL6-F1
#
_cell.length_a   1.000
_cell.length_b   1.000
_cell.length_c   1.000
_cell.angle_alpha   90.00
_cell.angle_beta   90.00
_cell.angle_gamma   90.00
#
_symmetry.space_group_name_H-M   'P 1'
#
loop_
_entity.id
_entity.type
_entity.pdbx_description
1 polymer ?
#
loop_
_entity_poly.entity_id
_entity_poly.type
_entity_poly.pdbx_seq_one_letter_code
_entity_poly.pdbx_strand_id
1 'polypeptide(L)'
;MAQLSFSGGKTGGRLLVVSNRGACTLRQTPGGLEIIPAVSGLVSAVEPILRREGGIWVAWGGRCGQEPGHLLPLPEGESKYLFAEVVLSSEEIKGFYDGFSNSIMWPLCHGFLEKVQSALPPGQ
;
A
#
# COMPACT_ATOMS: atom_id res chain seq x y z
N MET A 1 21.01 -17.09 -7.83
CA MET A 1 20.87 -16.84 -6.37
C MET A 1 21.41 -15.45 -6.09
N ALA A 2 20.57 -14.42 -6.13
CA ALA A 2 20.95 -13.09 -5.64
C ALA A 2 20.29 -12.91 -4.27
N GLN A 3 21.07 -13.09 -3.20
CA GLN A 3 20.67 -12.64 -1.87
C GLN A 3 20.68 -11.11 -1.89
N LEU A 4 19.51 -10.50 -1.87
CA LEU A 4 19.38 -9.08 -1.54
C LEU A 4 19.52 -8.96 -0.03
N SER A 5 20.75 -8.84 0.46
CA SER A 5 21.02 -8.38 1.82
C SER A 5 20.77 -6.88 1.88
N PHE A 6 19.72 -6.44 2.57
CA PHE A 6 19.55 -5.02 2.88
C PHE A 6 20.37 -4.68 4.12
N SER A 7 21.55 -4.10 3.90
CA SER A 7 22.24 -3.29 4.91
C SER A 7 21.36 -2.08 5.18
N GLY A 8 20.90 -1.92 6.43
CA GLY A 8 19.98 -0.87 6.86
C GLY A 8 20.24 0.50 6.21
N GLY A 9 19.51 0.77 5.13
CA GLY A 9 19.54 2.05 4.45
C GLY A 9 18.87 3.09 5.34
N LYS A 10 19.65 4.04 5.85
CA LYS A 10 19.11 5.21 6.55
C LYS A 10 18.15 5.94 5.60
N THR A 11 16.88 6.01 5.95
CA THR A 11 15.94 6.94 5.32
C THR A 11 16.42 8.36 5.63
N GLY A 12 16.41 9.25 4.63
CA GLY A 12 16.94 10.61 4.78
C GLY A 12 16.18 11.49 5.79
N GLY A 13 15.04 11.03 6.31
CA GLY A 13 14.17 11.77 7.22
C GLY A 13 13.42 10.91 8.23
N ARG A 14 12.78 11.60 9.19
CA ARG A 14 11.93 11.05 10.27
C ARG A 14 10.44 11.23 9.96
N LEU A 15 10.03 10.94 8.73
CA LEU A 15 8.63 10.98 8.29
C LEU A 15 8.12 9.56 8.08
N LEU A 16 7.01 9.22 8.74
CA LEU A 16 6.28 7.97 8.51
C LEU A 16 4.90 8.32 7.96
N VAL A 17 4.60 7.83 6.76
CA VAL A 17 3.28 7.93 6.15
C VAL A 17 2.64 6.56 6.17
N VAL A 18 1.39 6.47 6.61
CA VAL A 18 0.61 5.23 6.60
C VAL A 18 -0.69 5.49 5.85
N SER A 19 -0.97 4.68 4.84
CA SER A 19 -2.21 4.77 4.07
C SER A 19 -2.54 3.42 3.46
N ASN A 20 -3.81 3.19 3.11
CA ASN A 20 -4.21 1.90 2.52
C ASN A 20 -3.54 1.67 1.15
N ARG A 21 -3.44 2.71 0.31
CA ARG A 21 -2.69 2.68 -0.96
C ARG A 21 -1.42 3.52 -0.83
N GLY A 22 -0.36 3.16 -1.54
CA GLY A 22 0.90 3.89 -1.51
C GLY A 22 1.48 4.11 -2.90
N ALA A 23 2.78 4.38 -2.95
CA ALA A 23 3.50 4.73 -4.17
C ALA A 23 3.54 3.63 -5.24
N CYS A 24 3.36 2.36 -4.85
CA CYS A 24 3.39 1.24 -5.79
C CYS A 24 2.51 0.08 -5.34
N THR A 25 2.32 -0.86 -6.27
CA THR A 25 1.85 -2.22 -5.99
C THR A 25 2.96 -3.21 -6.33
N LEU A 26 2.94 -4.35 -5.66
CA LEU A 26 3.93 -5.41 -5.77
C LEU A 26 3.25 -6.64 -6.35
N ARG A 27 3.83 -7.17 -7.42
CA ARG A 27 3.33 -8.37 -8.09
C ARG A 27 4.37 -9.46 -8.06
N GLN A 28 4.01 -10.62 -7.56
CA GLN A 28 4.88 -11.80 -7.65
C GLN A 28 4.81 -12.36 -9.07
N THR A 29 5.96 -12.48 -9.73
CA THR A 29 6.10 -13.10 -11.06
C THR A 29 7.09 -14.27 -11.00
N PRO A 30 7.14 -15.15 -12.02
CA PRO A 30 8.18 -16.19 -12.11
C PRO A 30 9.61 -15.64 -12.11
N GLY A 31 9.79 -14.39 -12.56
CA GLY A 31 11.08 -13.70 -12.59
C GLY A 31 11.43 -12.95 -11.30
N GLY A 32 10.55 -12.98 -10.29
CA GLY A 32 10.73 -12.27 -9.02
C GLY A 32 9.63 -11.25 -8.75
N LEU A 33 9.91 -10.34 -7.81
CA LEU A 33 8.98 -9.29 -7.39
C LEU A 33 9.03 -8.11 -8.38
N GLU A 34 7.90 -7.83 -9.03
CA GLU A 34 7.72 -6.67 -9.90
C GLU A 34 7.12 -5.51 -9.10
N ILE A 35 7.71 -4.32 -9.24
CA ILE A 35 7.24 -3.08 -8.62
C ILE A 35 6.50 -2.26 -9.67
N ILE A 36 5.21 -2.01 -9.46
CA ILE A 36 4.35 -1.28 -10.39
C ILE A 36 3.97 0.05 -9.75
N PRO A 37 4.45 1.20 -10.25
CA PRO A 37 4.09 2.52 -9.73
C PRO A 37 2.57 2.75 -9.75
N ALA A 38 2.05 3.35 -8.69
CA ALA A 38 0.64 3.69 -8.59
C ALA A 38 0.39 5.13 -9.05
N VAL A 39 -0.62 5.34 -9.88
CA VAL A 39 -1.05 6.68 -10.30
C VAL A 39 -2.36 7.00 -9.58
N SER A 40 -2.31 7.93 -8.62
CA SER A 40 -3.50 8.38 -7.88
C SER A 40 -3.29 9.78 -7.28
N GLY A 41 -4.38 10.46 -6.92
CA GLY A 41 -4.32 11.76 -6.24
C GLY A 41 -3.57 11.71 -4.90
N LEU A 42 -3.64 10.59 -4.17
CA LEU A 42 -2.86 10.39 -2.94
C LEU A 42 -1.36 10.36 -3.24
N VAL A 43 -0.95 9.63 -4.27
CA VAL A 43 0.45 9.56 -4.72
C VAL A 43 0.95 10.94 -5.12
N SER A 44 0.22 11.64 -5.97
CA SER A 44 0.58 13.00 -6.43
C SER A 44 0.71 14.01 -5.28
N ALA A 45 -0.06 13.85 -4.20
CA ALA A 45 -0.03 14.76 -3.04
C ALA A 45 1.10 14.44 -2.05
N VAL A 46 1.33 13.15 -1.76
CA VAL A 46 2.21 12.71 -0.67
C VAL A 46 3.64 12.47 -1.13
N GLU A 47 3.82 11.89 -2.32
CA GLU A 47 5.14 11.52 -2.82
C GLU A 47 6.13 12.71 -2.91
N PRO A 48 5.74 13.93 -3.33
CA PRO A 48 6.66 15.07 -3.33
C PRO A 48 7.25 15.39 -1.95
N ILE A 49 6.47 15.19 -0.88
CA ILE A 49 6.92 15.43 0.49
C ILE A 49 7.95 14.36 0.89
N LEU A 50 7.64 13.09 0.65
CA LEU A 50 8.56 11.98 0.95
C LEU A 50 9.85 12.03 0.12
N ARG A 51 9.79 12.47 -1.14
CA ARG A 51 10.99 12.68 -1.96
C ARG A 51 11.87 13.82 -1.44
N ARG A 52 11.27 14.85 -0.84
CA ARG A 52 12.00 15.99 -0.25
C ARG A 52 12.60 15.64 1.10
N GLU A 53 11.77 15.16 2.03
CA GLU A 53 12.12 14.92 3.43
C GLU A 53 12.81 13.58 3.66
N GLY A 54 12.55 12.59 2.79
CA GLY A 54 12.86 11.19 3.06
C GLY A 54 11.93 10.57 4.11
N GLY A 55 12.02 9.26 4.32
CA GLY A 55 11.18 8.56 5.31
C GLY A 55 10.71 7.18 4.87
N ILE A 56 9.58 6.74 5.42
CA ILE A 56 8.96 5.46 5.09
C ILE A 56 7.49 5.69 4.74
N TRP A 57 7.05 5.09 3.64
CA TRP A 57 5.65 4.98 3.29
C TRP A 57 5.18 3.54 3.48
N VAL A 58 4.34 3.33 4.50
CA VAL A 58 3.69 2.06 4.80
C VAL A 58 2.35 1.99 4.07
N ALA A 59 2.15 0.99 3.21
CA ALA A 59 0.87 0.79 2.53
C ALA A 59 0.65 -0.66 2.07
N TRP A 60 -0.60 -1.01 1.73
CA TRP A 60 -0.88 -2.32 1.13
C TRP A 60 -0.30 -2.40 -0.28
N GLY A 61 0.58 -3.38 -0.49
CA GLY A 61 1.26 -3.63 -1.76
C GLY A 61 0.39 -4.33 -2.80
N GLY A 62 -0.85 -4.70 -2.49
CA GLY A 62 -1.72 -5.44 -3.40
C GLY A 62 -1.56 -6.96 -3.35
N ARG A 63 -0.55 -7.48 -2.64
CA ARG A 63 -0.40 -8.92 -2.42
C ARG A 63 -1.41 -9.42 -1.37
N CYS A 64 -1.87 -10.65 -1.59
CA CYS A 64 -2.75 -11.38 -0.70
C CYS A 64 -1.98 -12.55 -0.06
N GLY A 65 -1.98 -12.66 1.26
CA GLY A 65 -1.31 -13.75 1.97
C GLY A 65 -1.00 -13.43 3.42
N GLN A 66 -0.14 -14.25 4.02
CA GLN A 66 0.37 -14.08 5.39
C GLN A 66 1.90 -13.92 5.44
N GLU A 67 2.53 -13.85 4.27
CA GLU A 67 3.97 -13.66 4.16
C GLU A 67 4.37 -12.26 4.64
N PRO A 68 5.57 -12.10 5.23
CA PRO A 68 6.09 -10.78 5.56
C PRO A 68 6.10 -9.85 4.34
N GLY A 69 5.71 -8.59 4.59
CA GLY A 69 5.81 -7.53 3.60
C GLY A 69 7.27 -7.18 3.28
N HIS A 70 7.48 -6.65 2.08
CA HIS A 70 8.77 -6.16 1.65
C HIS A 70 9.06 -4.73 2.14
N LEU A 71 10.33 -4.43 2.42
CA LEU A 71 10.85 -3.07 2.59
C LEU A 71 11.83 -2.79 1.44
N LEU A 72 11.52 -1.82 0.58
CA LEU A 72 12.26 -1.60 -0.65
C LEU A 72 12.32 -0.12 -1.05
N PRO A 73 13.39 0.32 -1.74
CA PRO A 73 13.40 1.59 -2.45
C PRO A 73 12.50 1.52 -3.69
N LEU A 74 12.04 2.67 -4.17
CA LEU A 74 11.37 2.74 -5.47
C LEU A 74 12.39 2.81 -6.62
N PRO A 75 12.07 2.24 -7.79
CA PRO A 75 13.01 2.12 -8.91
C PRO A 75 13.43 3.46 -9.54
N GLU A 76 12.69 4.55 -9.29
CA GLU A 76 12.99 5.86 -9.87
C GLU A 76 13.96 6.69 -9.01
N GLY A 77 15.26 6.55 -9.31
CA GLY A 77 16.34 7.42 -8.83
C GLY A 77 16.82 7.16 -7.40
N GLU A 78 17.61 8.08 -6.85
CA GLU A 78 18.00 8.09 -5.43
C GLU A 78 16.77 8.39 -4.56
N SER A 79 15.90 7.40 -4.37
CA SER A 79 14.75 7.54 -3.49
C SER A 79 15.21 7.80 -2.07
N LYS A 80 14.91 8.99 -1.53
CA LYS A 80 15.19 9.34 -0.12
C LYS A 80 14.25 8.62 0.87
N TYR A 81 13.26 7.90 0.36
CA TYR A 81 12.29 7.17 1.16
C TYR A 81 12.15 5.70 0.74
N LEU A 82 11.66 4.88 1.66
CA LEU A 82 11.38 3.46 1.44
C LEU A 82 9.88 3.20 1.40
N PHE A 83 9.47 2.21 0.63
CA PHE A 83 8.14 1.62 0.67
C PHE A 83 8.15 0.40 1.58
N ALA A 84 7.28 0.39 2.58
CA ALA A 84 7.07 -0.73 3.49
C ALA A 84 5.69 -1.35 3.19
N GLU A 85 5.71 -2.54 2.61
CA GLU A 85 4.49 -3.27 2.27
C GLU A 85 3.80 -3.80 3.54
N VAL A 86 2.49 -3.57 3.61
CA VAL A 86 1.56 -4.40 4.38
C VAL A 86 1.00 -5.45 3.43
N VAL A 87 1.00 -6.72 3.82
CA VAL A 87 0.31 -7.80 3.11
C VAL A 87 -1.01 -8.03 3.82
N LEU A 88 -2.11 -8.09 3.07
CA LEU A 88 -3.43 -8.38 3.61
C LEU A 88 -3.79 -9.83 3.32
N SER A 89 -4.42 -10.50 4.28
CA SER A 89 -5.05 -11.80 4.06
C SER A 89 -6.32 -11.67 3.21
N SER A 90 -6.79 -12.78 2.66
CA SER A 90 -8.06 -12.80 1.90
C SER A 90 -9.25 -12.31 2.74
N GLU A 91 -9.24 -12.59 4.04
CA GLU A 91 -10.27 -12.16 4.98
C GLU A 91 -10.24 -10.65 5.19
N GLU A 92 -9.06 -10.07 5.39
CA GLU A 92 -8.88 -8.61 5.52
C GLU A 92 -9.22 -7.88 4.21
N ILE A 93 -8.85 -8.44 3.05
CA ILE A 93 -9.23 -7.86 1.77
C ILE A 93 -10.76 -7.83 1.65
N LYS A 94 -11.43 -8.95 1.92
CA LYS A 94 -12.89 -9.04 1.79
C LYS A 94 -13.62 -8.18 2.82
N GLY A 95 -13.23 -8.26 4.09
CA GLY A 95 -13.91 -7.59 5.20
C GLY A 95 -13.58 -6.11 5.30
N PHE A 96 -12.30 -5.76 5.19
CA PHE A 96 -11.83 -4.39 5.37
C PHE A 96 -11.75 -3.61 4.04
N TYR A 97 -11.02 -4.11 3.04
CA TYR A 97 -10.77 -3.31 1.83
C TYR A 97 -12.01 -3.24 0.94
N ASP A 98 -12.52 -4.39 0.50
CA ASP A 98 -13.69 -4.45 -0.36
C ASP A 98 -14.96 -4.11 0.42
N GLY A 99 -15.15 -4.73 1.59
CA GLY A 99 -16.34 -4.57 2.40
C GLY A 99 -16.46 -3.19 3.06
N PHE A 100 -15.72 -2.95 4.14
CA PHE A 100 -15.90 -1.72 4.91
C PHE A 100 -15.45 -0.47 4.14
N SER A 101 -14.25 -0.49 3.56
CA SER A 101 -13.67 0.71 2.94
C SER A 101 -14.39 1.07 1.64
N ASN A 102 -14.57 0.13 0.73
CA ASN A 102 -15.11 0.42 -0.61
C ASN A 102 -16.62 0.24 -0.75
N SER A 103 -17.26 -0.68 -0.02
CA SER A 103 -18.72 -0.85 -0.08
C SER A 103 -19.50 0.00 0.93
N ILE A 104 -18.84 0.53 1.99
CA ILE A 104 -19.51 1.38 2.99
C ILE A 104 -18.93 2.80 3.02
N MET A 105 -17.65 2.94 3.41
CA MET A 105 -17.06 4.26 3.66
C MET A 105 -16.97 5.11 2.39
N TRP A 106 -16.53 4.53 1.28
CA TRP A 106 -16.43 5.23 0.01
C TRP A 106 -17.76 5.83 -0.45
N PRO A 107 -18.86 5.05 -0.64
CA PRO A 107 -20.14 5.62 -1.05
C PRO A 107 -20.70 6.61 -0.02
N LEU A 108 -20.54 6.35 1.28
CA LEU A 108 -20.97 7.25 2.35
C LEU A 108 -20.29 8.63 2.25
N CYS A 109 -18.96 8.65 2.11
CA CYS A 109 -18.19 9.90 2.02
C CYS A 109 -18.43 10.67 0.71
N HIS A 110 -19.03 10.04 -0.29
CA HIS A 110 -19.30 10.64 -1.61
C HIS A 110 -20.80 10.89 -1.86
N GLY A 111 -21.65 10.74 -0.85
CA GLY A 111 -23.08 11.01 -0.95
C GLY A 111 -23.90 9.97 -1.72
N PHE A 112 -23.34 8.80 -2.01
CA PHE A 112 -24.02 7.68 -2.68
C PHE A 112 -24.64 6.72 -1.65
N LEU A 113 -25.54 7.20 -0.80
CA LEU A 113 -26.13 6.40 0.28
C LEU A 113 -26.83 5.14 -0.22
N GLU A 114 -27.42 5.18 -1.42
CA GLU A 114 -28.06 4.04 -2.07
C GLU A 114 -27.09 2.92 -2.47
N LYS A 115 -25.79 3.21 -2.52
CA LYS A 115 -24.73 2.25 -2.85
C LYS A 115 -24.01 1.70 -1.62
N VAL A 116 -24.38 2.13 -0.42
CA VAL A 116 -23.82 1.57 0.82
C VAL A 116 -24.32 0.13 0.95
N GLN A 117 -23.39 -0.82 0.94
CA GLN A 117 -23.67 -2.25 1.09
C GLN A 117 -22.90 -2.78 2.29
N SER A 118 -23.61 -3.38 3.25
CA SER A 118 -22.94 -4.10 4.34
C SER A 118 -22.36 -5.40 3.78
N ALA A 119 -21.04 -5.57 3.89
CA ALA A 119 -20.36 -6.82 3.57
C ALA A 119 -20.61 -7.94 4.59
N LEU A 120 -21.37 -7.66 5.65
CA LEU A 120 -21.82 -8.67 6.60
C LEU A 120 -22.92 -9.53 5.94
N PRO A 121 -22.80 -10.87 5.98
CA PRO A 121 -23.89 -11.73 5.53
C PRO A 121 -25.16 -11.43 6.35
N PRO A 122 -26.35 -11.49 5.76
CA PRO A 122 -27.58 -11.31 6.51
C PRO A 122 -27.67 -12.38 7.61
N GLY A 123 -27.77 -11.95 8.88
CA GLY A 123 -28.02 -12.83 10.04
C GLY A 123 -26.86 -13.09 11.00
N GLN A 124 -25.87 -12.20 11.09
CA GLN A 124 -25.02 -12.08 12.30
C GLN A 124 -25.44 -10.88 13.12
#